data_AF-A0A1I0MDN2-F1
#
_entry.id   AF-A0A1I0MDN2-F1
#
_cell.length_a   1.000
_cell.length_b   1.000
_cell.length_c   1.000
_cell.angle_alpha   90.00
_cell.angle_beta   90.00
_cell.angle_gamma   90.00
#
_symmetry.space_group_name_H-M   'P 1'
#
loop_
_entity.id
_entity.type
_entity.pdbx_description
1 polymer ?
#
loop_
_entity_poly.entity_id
_entity_poly.type
_entity_poly.pdbx_seq_one_letter_code
_entity_poly.pdbx_strand_id
1 'polypeptide(L)'
;MKEEIKKLKKTIFVIITICCVLVASIEVTPRITAEAATYGQNDIYKYQINGDGTIKIVDYFGADESLVIPEEIDGYTVVSIMFTSSKPSVKRITLPSTLIDFSKSLSVFYQLEYIYVDENNTMFSCENGFLYNKDKTELLEVPSMYQAKDGKIEISDSVVSVSVYVHLFKVQSMKTLYIGANVQTGPFSGDCLGNGILENIYVSDNNKYYTSVDGVLYSKDMTELLSYPEKNSAECYVVPTSVMSIPTWTFSKDYSSDWSLKNVILPTGVSLGINVFYLSDKYGFGPNKEINIYFAEGSDCESYFESTDKDDLNNLIKHIYLVALEVDSLPLKSLYNQGEELVLTGLSLNLNAEDGSIFNVSDLDCRISGYDATKVGKQVISVAYGSLSTVFEITVAAPIIKGDATLNNVIDIYDILAIQRHILGTLALNEKALTAADVSGNSTVDVFDILAIQRHILGVEIIG
;
A
#
# COMPACT_ATOMS: atom_id res chain seq x y z
N MET A 1 61.00 6.44 39.92
CA MET A 1 60.91 6.33 41.40
C MET A 1 60.09 7.44 42.08
N LYS A 2 60.48 8.74 42.11
CA LYS A 2 59.66 9.79 42.77
C LYS A 2 58.29 10.05 42.12
N GLU A 3 58.21 10.00 40.79
CA GLU A 3 56.95 10.15 40.04
C GLU A 3 56.02 8.93 40.17
N GLU A 4 56.56 7.72 40.21
CA GLU A 4 55.77 6.49 40.42
C GLU A 4 55.21 6.39 41.85
N ILE A 5 55.96 6.84 42.86
CA ILE A 5 55.46 6.93 44.24
C ILE A 5 54.35 7.98 44.34
N LYS A 6 54.40 9.06 43.55
CA LYS A 6 53.36 10.09 43.50
C LYS A 6 52.08 9.57 42.83
N LYS A 7 52.21 8.78 41.74
CA LYS A 7 51.09 8.06 41.13
C LYS A 7 50.49 7.01 42.07
N LEU A 8 51.33 6.21 42.75
CA LEU A 8 50.86 5.20 43.69
C LEU A 8 50.13 5.81 44.89
N LYS A 9 50.61 6.94 45.43
CA LYS A 9 49.91 7.68 46.49
C LYS A 9 48.59 8.28 46.02
N LYS A 10 48.51 8.76 44.77
CA LYS A 10 47.27 9.29 44.18
C LYS A 10 46.25 8.17 43.93
N THR A 11 46.70 7.00 43.47
CA THR A 11 45.86 5.81 43.27
C THR A 11 45.39 5.22 44.59
N ILE A 12 46.25 5.13 45.62
CA ILE A 12 45.88 4.67 46.96
C ILE A 12 44.93 5.67 47.63
N PHE A 13 45.12 6.98 47.47
CA PHE A 13 44.21 7.99 48.01
C PHE A 13 42.82 7.94 47.33
N VAL A 14 42.76 7.69 46.01
CA VAL A 14 41.51 7.48 45.28
C VAL A 14 40.81 6.19 45.72
N ILE A 15 41.55 5.10 45.94
CA ILE A 15 40.98 3.83 46.43
C ILE A 15 40.49 3.95 47.88
N ILE A 16 41.21 4.65 48.76
CA ILE A 16 40.77 4.90 50.15
C ILE A 16 39.56 5.84 50.18
N THR A 17 39.47 6.83 49.29
CA THR A 17 38.29 7.72 49.20
C THR A 17 37.08 6.97 48.65
N ILE A 18 37.26 6.05 47.70
CA ILE A 18 36.19 5.16 47.21
C ILE A 18 35.75 4.16 48.31
N CYS A 19 36.69 3.63 49.11
CA CYS A 19 36.35 2.74 50.23
C CYS A 19 35.73 3.46 51.44
N CYS A 20 36.02 4.74 51.68
CA CYS A 20 35.42 5.50 52.79
C CYS A 20 34.03 6.08 52.46
N VAL A 21 33.69 6.27 51.18
CA VAL A 21 32.32 6.64 50.76
C VAL A 21 31.37 5.42 50.75
N LEU A 22 31.91 4.19 50.81
CA LEU A 22 31.14 2.95 50.84
C LEU A 22 30.81 2.41 52.25
N VAL A 23 31.15 3.13 53.34
CA VAL A 23 30.94 2.65 54.73
C VAL A 23 30.16 3.64 55.62
N ALA A 24 29.44 4.61 55.05
CA ALA A 24 28.63 5.56 55.84
C ALA A 24 27.25 5.83 55.25
N SER A 25 26.50 4.76 54.96
CA SER A 25 25.04 4.73 55.01
C SER A 25 24.60 3.30 54.73
N ILE A 26 24.54 2.46 55.76
CA ILE A 26 23.55 1.38 55.77
C ILE A 26 22.21 2.10 55.92
N GLU A 27 21.69 2.65 54.83
CA GLU A 27 20.26 2.68 54.69
C GLU A 27 19.87 1.21 54.60
N VAL A 28 19.14 0.76 55.61
CA VAL A 28 18.33 -0.44 55.48
C VAL A 28 17.49 -0.17 54.24
N THR A 29 17.88 -0.68 53.07
CA THR A 29 16.97 -0.72 51.93
C THR A 29 15.76 -1.44 52.48
N PRO A 30 14.57 -0.80 52.54
CA PRO A 30 13.39 -1.54 52.93
C PRO A 30 13.36 -2.73 51.98
N ARG A 31 13.33 -3.93 52.58
CA ARG A 31 12.91 -5.12 51.86
C ARG A 31 11.62 -4.69 51.20
N ILE A 32 11.58 -4.56 49.87
CA ILE A 32 10.32 -4.37 49.14
C ILE A 32 9.59 -5.70 49.32
N THR A 33 8.98 -5.87 50.49
CA THR A 33 7.79 -6.67 50.62
C THR A 33 6.80 -5.93 49.74
N ALA A 34 6.41 -6.54 48.62
CA ALA A 34 5.26 -6.08 47.87
C ALA A 34 4.12 -5.97 48.89
N GLU A 35 3.77 -4.74 49.28
CA GLU A 35 2.56 -4.52 50.04
C GLU A 35 1.43 -5.03 49.15
N ALA A 36 0.58 -5.88 49.70
CA ALA A 36 -0.56 -6.39 48.96
C ALA A 36 -1.35 -5.19 48.45
N ALA A 37 -1.65 -5.17 47.14
CA ALA A 37 -2.47 -4.12 46.56
C ALA A 37 -3.75 -3.97 47.38
N THR A 38 -4.06 -2.73 47.79
CA THR A 38 -5.28 -2.45 48.55
C THR A 38 -6.43 -2.30 47.57
N TYR A 39 -7.56 -2.95 47.84
CA TYR A 39 -8.76 -2.91 47.00
C TYR A 39 -9.93 -2.33 47.77
N GLY A 40 -10.72 -1.52 47.08
CA GLY A 40 -12.07 -1.13 47.49
C GLY A 40 -13.11 -1.73 46.55
N GLN A 41 -14.34 -1.81 47.04
CA GLN A 41 -15.48 -2.25 46.26
C GLN A 41 -16.74 -1.59 46.80
N ASN A 42 -17.57 -1.07 45.89
CA ASN A 42 -18.94 -0.70 46.16
C ASN A 42 -19.89 -1.59 45.33
N ASP A 43 -21.18 -1.24 45.28
CA ASP A 43 -22.19 -2.05 44.60
C ASP A 43 -21.95 -2.19 43.08
N ILE A 44 -21.23 -1.25 42.47
CA ILE A 44 -21.10 -1.12 41.01
C ILE A 44 -19.66 -1.28 40.51
N TYR A 45 -18.65 -0.99 41.33
CA TYR A 45 -17.24 -1.01 40.94
C TYR A 45 -16.38 -1.77 41.94
N LYS A 46 -15.38 -2.47 41.40
CA LYS A 46 -14.21 -2.93 42.15
C LYS A 46 -13.01 -2.13 41.67
N TYR A 47 -12.19 -1.64 42.59
CA TYR A 47 -11.05 -0.78 42.25
C TYR A 47 -9.83 -1.05 43.14
N GLN A 48 -8.64 -0.80 42.59
CA GLN A 48 -7.37 -0.82 43.29
C GLN A 48 -7.01 0.61 43.74
N ILE A 49 -6.58 0.77 44.99
CA ILE A 49 -6.13 2.05 45.56
C ILE A 49 -4.62 2.17 45.40
N ASN A 50 -4.16 3.30 44.86
CA ASN A 50 -2.75 3.54 44.54
C ASN A 50 -1.95 4.17 45.70
N GLY A 51 -2.62 4.59 46.78
CA GLY A 51 -1.98 5.17 47.98
C GLY A 51 -1.71 6.68 47.91
N ASP A 52 -1.95 7.31 46.77
CA ASP A 52 -1.77 8.74 46.49
C ASP A 52 -3.09 9.52 46.38
N GLY A 53 -4.21 8.91 46.79
CA GLY A 53 -5.55 9.46 46.62
C GLY A 53 -6.21 9.10 45.28
N THR A 54 -5.55 8.31 44.43
CA THR A 54 -6.10 7.85 43.14
C THR A 54 -6.46 6.37 43.16
N ILE A 55 -7.32 5.97 42.24
CA ILE A 55 -7.73 4.58 42.02
C ILE A 55 -7.67 4.16 40.56
N LYS A 56 -7.56 2.85 40.38
CA LYS A 56 -7.77 2.15 39.11
C LYS A 56 -9.00 1.26 39.22
N ILE A 57 -10.00 1.45 38.36
CA ILE A 57 -11.15 0.55 38.29
C ILE A 57 -10.72 -0.77 37.66
N VAL A 58 -10.99 -1.89 38.32
CA VAL A 58 -10.62 -3.24 37.84
C VAL A 58 -11.82 -4.10 37.46
N ASP A 59 -13.01 -3.75 37.93
CA ASP A 59 -14.26 -4.40 37.54
C ASP A 59 -15.46 -3.46 37.63
N TYR A 60 -16.50 -3.78 36.86
CA TYR A 60 -17.78 -3.08 36.81
C TYR A 60 -18.92 -4.11 36.83
N PHE A 61 -19.79 -4.02 37.84
CA PHE A 61 -20.88 -4.99 38.08
C PHE A 61 -22.26 -4.46 37.64
N GLY A 62 -22.33 -3.23 37.13
CA GLY A 62 -23.57 -2.68 36.62
C GLY A 62 -23.99 -3.29 35.27
N ALA A 63 -25.19 -2.93 34.84
CA ALA A 63 -25.83 -3.45 33.62
C ALA A 63 -26.10 -2.36 32.57
N ASP A 64 -25.56 -1.16 32.76
CA ASP A 64 -25.81 -0.02 31.87
C ASP A 64 -25.37 -0.31 30.43
N GLU A 65 -26.20 0.10 29.47
CA GLU A 65 -25.81 0.14 28.05
C GLU A 65 -24.92 1.35 27.72
N SER A 66 -24.99 2.39 28.55
CA SER A 66 -24.21 3.62 28.42
C SER A 66 -23.48 3.89 29.72
N LEU A 67 -22.24 3.41 29.81
CA LEU A 67 -21.41 3.52 31.00
C LEU A 67 -20.72 4.89 31.05
N VAL A 68 -20.93 5.64 32.13
CA VAL A 68 -20.15 6.84 32.42
C VAL A 68 -19.16 6.49 33.53
N ILE A 69 -17.87 6.50 33.20
CA ILE A 69 -16.83 6.30 34.21
C ILE A 69 -16.76 7.59 35.05
N PRO A 70 -16.96 7.52 36.38
CA PRO A 70 -16.99 8.71 37.22
C PRO A 70 -15.58 9.30 37.42
N GLU A 71 -15.50 10.60 37.73
CA GLU A 71 -14.25 11.29 38.10
C GLU A 71 -13.73 10.82 39.47
N GLU A 72 -14.63 10.40 40.38
CA GLU A 72 -14.32 9.99 41.75
C GLU A 72 -15.18 8.80 42.20
N ILE A 73 -14.60 7.87 42.97
CA ILE A 73 -15.32 6.82 43.68
C ILE A 73 -14.84 6.79 45.13
N ASP A 74 -15.77 6.84 46.08
CA ASP A 74 -15.52 6.73 47.52
C ASP A 74 -14.42 7.70 48.05
N GLY A 75 -14.34 8.91 47.49
CA GLY A 75 -13.33 9.92 47.87
C GLY A 75 -12.01 9.84 47.11
N TYR A 76 -11.86 8.89 46.18
CA TYR A 76 -10.64 8.69 45.39
C TYR A 76 -10.84 9.08 43.93
N THR A 77 -9.88 9.80 43.36
CA THR A 77 -9.89 10.20 41.94
C THR A 77 -9.66 9.00 41.03
N VAL A 78 -10.50 8.82 40.01
CA VAL A 78 -10.38 7.77 39.01
C VAL A 78 -9.38 8.17 37.95
N VAL A 79 -8.23 7.53 37.91
CA VAL A 79 -7.17 7.86 36.94
C VAL A 79 -6.90 6.74 35.94
N SER A 80 -7.31 5.51 36.25
CA SER A 80 -7.08 4.37 35.35
C SER A 80 -8.25 3.38 35.34
N ILE A 81 -8.43 2.69 34.21
CA ILE A 81 -9.35 1.56 34.07
C ILE A 81 -8.64 0.33 33.49
N MET A 82 -8.95 -0.83 34.05
CA MET A 82 -8.46 -2.15 33.60
C MET A 82 -9.51 -3.22 33.90
N PHE A 83 -10.56 -3.25 33.09
CA PHE A 83 -11.56 -4.30 33.11
C PHE A 83 -10.98 -5.62 32.62
N THR A 84 -11.15 -6.67 33.42
CA THR A 84 -10.64 -8.01 33.12
C THR A 84 -11.72 -8.99 32.67
N SER A 85 -12.98 -8.66 32.93
CA SER A 85 -14.14 -9.49 32.59
C SER A 85 -14.93 -8.88 31.44
N SER A 86 -15.53 -9.75 30.61
CA SER A 86 -16.41 -9.37 29.51
C SER A 86 -17.54 -8.45 29.98
N LYS A 87 -17.81 -7.38 29.23
CA LYS A 87 -18.86 -6.39 29.48
C LYS A 87 -19.82 -6.30 28.30
N PRO A 88 -20.65 -7.33 28.08
CA PRO A 88 -21.47 -7.44 26.87
C PRO A 88 -22.67 -6.47 26.84
N SER A 89 -23.06 -5.87 27.98
CA SER A 89 -24.19 -4.93 28.00
C SER A 89 -23.83 -3.53 27.51
N VAL A 90 -22.57 -3.11 27.66
CA VAL A 90 -22.14 -1.73 27.41
C VAL A 90 -21.94 -1.51 25.90
N LYS A 91 -22.73 -0.60 25.35
CA LYS A 91 -22.68 -0.14 23.95
C LYS A 91 -21.99 1.21 23.82
N ARG A 92 -22.03 2.03 24.86
CA ARG A 92 -21.38 3.35 24.90
C ARG A 92 -20.61 3.52 26.19
N ILE A 93 -19.43 4.14 26.10
CA ILE A 93 -18.64 4.48 27.28
C ILE A 93 -18.23 5.96 27.22
N THR A 94 -18.33 6.66 28.35
CA THR A 94 -17.82 8.02 28.53
C THR A 94 -16.64 8.00 29.48
N LEU A 95 -15.49 8.47 29.00
CA LEU A 95 -14.24 8.55 29.76
C LEU A 95 -14.10 9.95 30.41
N PRO A 96 -13.82 10.04 31.72
CA PRO A 96 -13.78 11.29 32.47
C PRO A 96 -12.52 12.10 32.18
N SER A 97 -12.48 13.35 32.63
CA SER A 97 -11.34 14.24 32.47
C SER A 97 -10.11 13.80 33.27
N THR A 98 -10.30 13.10 34.40
CA THR A 98 -9.22 12.58 35.25
C THR A 98 -8.53 11.32 34.71
N LEU A 99 -9.08 10.67 33.69
CA LEU A 99 -8.55 9.41 33.18
C LEU A 99 -7.23 9.64 32.43
N ILE A 100 -6.16 8.98 32.88
CA ILE A 100 -4.83 9.07 32.26
C ILE A 100 -4.37 7.75 31.62
N ASP A 101 -5.01 6.62 31.95
CA ASP A 101 -4.68 5.30 31.41
C ASP A 101 -5.92 4.41 31.28
N PHE A 102 -5.99 3.62 30.22
CA PHE A 102 -7.03 2.60 30.02
C PHE A 102 -6.47 1.30 29.45
N SER A 103 -5.15 1.11 29.52
CA SER A 103 -4.38 0.05 28.86
C SER A 103 -5.16 -1.25 28.58
N LYS A 104 -5.48 -1.46 27.29
CA LYS A 104 -6.15 -2.64 26.70
C LYS A 104 -7.57 -2.93 27.20
N SER A 105 -8.10 -2.10 28.08
CA SER A 105 -9.34 -2.37 28.80
C SER A 105 -10.59 -2.33 27.93
N LEU A 106 -10.55 -1.71 26.75
CA LEU A 106 -11.75 -1.52 25.94
C LEU A 106 -12.12 -2.75 25.10
N SER A 107 -11.19 -3.69 24.89
CA SER A 107 -11.43 -4.91 24.09
C SER A 107 -12.43 -5.88 24.73
N VAL A 108 -12.76 -5.71 26.02
CA VAL A 108 -13.74 -6.51 26.75
C VAL A 108 -15.19 -6.06 26.51
N PHE A 109 -15.39 -4.89 25.88
CA PHE A 109 -16.70 -4.36 25.50
C PHE A 109 -17.08 -4.86 24.10
N TYR A 110 -17.47 -6.14 23.98
CA TYR A 110 -17.79 -6.76 22.68
C TYR A 110 -18.99 -6.17 21.93
N GLN A 111 -19.79 -5.33 22.60
CA GLN A 111 -20.94 -4.64 22.00
C GLN A 111 -20.71 -3.13 21.85
N LEU A 112 -19.47 -2.65 22.02
CA LEU A 112 -19.18 -1.22 21.99
C LEU A 112 -19.43 -0.64 20.59
N GLU A 113 -20.31 0.36 20.53
CA GLU A 113 -20.70 1.09 19.34
C GLU A 113 -20.04 2.48 19.29
N TYR A 114 -19.80 3.11 20.44
CA TYR A 114 -19.32 4.50 20.51
C TYR A 114 -18.55 4.81 21.80
N ILE A 115 -17.48 5.62 21.68
CA ILE A 115 -16.71 6.14 22.83
C ILE A 115 -16.92 7.66 22.91
N TYR A 116 -17.06 8.16 24.13
CA TYR A 116 -17.03 9.59 24.44
C TYR A 116 -15.85 9.86 25.37
N VAL A 117 -15.24 11.03 25.23
CA VAL A 117 -14.16 11.51 26.11
C VAL A 117 -14.54 12.91 26.55
N ASP A 118 -14.43 13.18 27.86
CA ASP A 118 -14.60 14.52 28.39
C ASP A 118 -13.67 15.51 27.68
N GLU A 119 -14.18 16.67 27.28
CA GLU A 119 -13.41 17.66 26.52
C GLU A 119 -12.16 18.17 27.27
N ASN A 120 -12.21 18.15 28.60
CA ASN A 120 -11.13 18.58 29.49
C ASN A 120 -10.10 17.47 29.75
N ASN A 121 -10.32 16.25 29.26
CA ASN A 121 -9.32 15.20 29.37
C ASN A 121 -8.03 15.64 28.66
N THR A 122 -6.90 15.54 29.35
CA THR A 122 -5.60 16.04 28.85
C THR A 122 -4.79 14.98 28.10
N MET A 123 -5.19 13.72 28.19
CA MET A 123 -4.48 12.56 27.64
C MET A 123 -5.13 12.01 26.38
N PHE A 124 -6.46 12.09 26.29
CA PHE A 124 -7.25 11.45 25.26
C PHE A 124 -8.20 12.43 24.58
N SER A 125 -8.62 12.06 23.38
CA SER A 125 -9.67 12.75 22.65
C SER A 125 -10.53 11.74 21.90
N CYS A 126 -11.73 12.15 21.52
CA CYS A 126 -12.60 11.35 20.67
C CYS A 126 -12.95 12.14 19.41
N GLU A 127 -13.00 11.44 18.29
CA GLU A 127 -13.57 11.94 17.04
C GLU A 127 -14.36 10.81 16.37
N ASN A 128 -15.60 11.08 15.98
CA ASN A 128 -16.50 10.10 15.36
C ASN A 128 -16.71 8.81 16.18
N GLY A 129 -16.53 8.86 17.50
CA GLY A 129 -16.66 7.70 18.38
C GLY A 129 -15.40 6.84 18.47
N PHE A 130 -14.33 7.22 17.77
CA PHE A 130 -13.01 6.60 17.86
C PHE A 130 -12.18 7.29 18.94
N LEU A 131 -11.36 6.51 19.63
CA LEU A 131 -10.51 7.00 20.70
C LEU A 131 -9.11 7.28 20.18
N TYR A 132 -8.60 8.46 20.51
CA TYR A 132 -7.26 8.90 20.15
C TYR A 132 -6.51 9.37 21.41
N ASN A 133 -5.20 9.50 21.28
CA ASN A 133 -4.45 10.37 22.18
C ASN A 133 -4.88 11.85 21.98
N LYS A 134 -4.47 12.73 22.89
CA LYS A 134 -4.99 14.11 22.92
C LYS A 134 -4.70 14.89 21.64
N ASP A 135 -3.53 14.67 21.05
CA ASP A 135 -3.08 15.37 19.83
C ASP A 135 -3.56 14.68 18.52
N LYS A 136 -4.28 13.56 18.62
CA LYS A 136 -4.78 12.74 17.50
C LYS A 136 -3.68 12.23 16.57
N THR A 137 -2.48 12.00 17.11
CA THR A 137 -1.37 11.35 16.40
C THR A 137 -1.40 9.82 16.55
N GLU A 138 -2.17 9.28 17.50
CA GLU A 138 -2.35 7.84 17.68
C GLU A 138 -3.84 7.49 17.75
N LEU A 139 -4.29 6.58 16.87
CA LEU A 139 -5.61 5.96 16.96
C LEU A 139 -5.53 4.76 17.91
N LEU A 140 -6.23 4.85 19.04
CA LEU A 140 -6.12 3.92 20.15
C LEU A 140 -7.20 2.84 20.13
N GLU A 141 -8.43 3.16 19.73
CA GLU A 141 -9.54 2.21 19.67
C GLU A 141 -10.57 2.60 18.60
N VAL A 142 -11.09 1.58 17.90
CA VAL A 142 -12.29 1.68 17.06
C VAL A 142 -13.31 0.68 17.62
N PRO A 143 -14.51 1.13 18.04
CA PRO A 143 -15.52 0.25 18.62
C PRO A 143 -15.89 -0.92 17.70
N SER A 144 -15.94 -2.14 18.22
CA SER A 144 -16.19 -3.34 17.40
C SER A 144 -17.56 -3.37 16.72
N MET A 145 -18.57 -2.76 17.33
CA MET A 145 -19.93 -2.64 16.78
C MET A 145 -20.17 -1.30 16.09
N TYR A 146 -19.11 -0.53 15.81
CA TYR A 146 -19.23 0.74 15.10
C TYR A 146 -19.99 0.57 13.78
N GLN A 147 -20.91 1.50 13.53
CA GLN A 147 -21.71 1.55 12.31
C GLN A 147 -21.09 2.56 11.35
N ALA A 148 -20.22 2.07 10.47
CA ALA A 148 -19.54 2.87 9.47
C ALA A 148 -20.56 3.52 8.53
N LYS A 149 -20.59 4.86 8.54
CA LYS A 149 -21.44 5.63 7.64
C LYS A 149 -21.04 5.34 6.20
N ASP A 150 -22.01 4.97 5.37
CA ASP A 150 -21.81 4.55 3.97
C ASP A 150 -20.79 3.39 3.82
N GLY A 151 -20.55 2.63 4.90
CA GLY A 151 -19.54 1.57 4.95
C GLY A 151 -18.10 2.06 5.00
N LYS A 152 -17.84 3.33 5.34
CA LYS A 152 -16.52 3.96 5.28
C LYS A 152 -15.92 4.20 6.66
N ILE A 153 -14.65 3.86 6.81
CA ILE A 153 -13.80 4.27 7.92
C ILE A 153 -12.65 5.11 7.38
N GLU A 154 -12.44 6.28 7.97
CA GLU A 154 -11.38 7.21 7.60
C GLU A 154 -10.41 7.39 8.77
N ILE A 155 -9.16 7.00 8.54
CA ILE A 155 -8.04 7.31 9.44
C ILE A 155 -7.44 8.63 8.94
N SER A 156 -7.59 9.68 9.73
CA SER A 156 -7.25 11.05 9.30
C SER A 156 -5.75 11.27 9.10
N ASP A 157 -5.42 12.33 8.36
CA ASP A 157 -4.03 12.72 8.10
C ASP A 157 -3.23 13.09 9.35
N SER A 158 -3.86 13.41 10.48
CA SER A 158 -3.13 13.71 11.72
C SER A 158 -2.54 12.45 12.38
N VAL A 159 -3.11 11.27 12.07
CA VAL A 159 -2.70 10.01 12.68
C VAL A 159 -1.34 9.60 12.12
N VAL A 160 -0.41 9.30 13.01
CA VAL A 160 0.92 8.74 12.74
C VAL A 160 0.92 7.24 12.99
N SER A 161 0.28 6.76 14.05
CA SER A 161 0.24 5.33 14.37
C SER A 161 -1.16 4.85 14.73
N VAL A 162 -1.47 3.62 14.33
CA VAL A 162 -2.67 2.90 14.75
C VAL A 162 -2.27 1.82 15.73
N SER A 163 -2.87 1.83 16.91
CA SER A 163 -2.55 0.87 17.96
C SER A 163 -2.84 -0.57 17.52
N VAL A 164 -2.02 -1.51 17.96
CA VAL A 164 -2.20 -2.95 17.69
C VAL A 164 -3.49 -3.53 18.29
N TYR A 165 -4.14 -2.80 19.19
CA TYR A 165 -5.43 -3.17 19.78
C TYR A 165 -6.63 -2.74 18.93
N VAL A 166 -6.42 -1.94 17.88
CA VAL A 166 -7.46 -1.56 16.94
C VAL A 166 -7.77 -2.74 16.03
N HIS A 167 -8.90 -3.39 16.28
CA HIS A 167 -9.34 -4.58 15.56
C HIS A 167 -10.37 -4.24 14.48
N LEU A 168 -9.93 -3.60 13.38
CA LEU A 168 -10.81 -3.18 12.28
C LEU A 168 -11.58 -4.35 11.65
N PHE A 169 -11.02 -5.55 11.63
CA PHE A 169 -11.70 -6.77 11.18
C PHE A 169 -13.01 -7.06 11.94
N LYS A 170 -13.19 -6.53 13.16
CA LYS A 170 -14.44 -6.69 13.91
C LYS A 170 -15.55 -5.77 13.42
N VAL A 171 -15.23 -4.69 12.71
CA VAL A 171 -16.22 -3.72 12.24
C VAL A 171 -16.95 -4.27 11.02
N GLN A 172 -18.04 -5.00 11.28
CA GLN A 172 -18.85 -5.72 10.28
C GLN A 172 -19.64 -4.82 9.32
N SER A 173 -19.54 -3.49 9.47
CA SER A 173 -20.14 -2.50 8.57
C SER A 173 -19.12 -1.88 7.61
N MET A 174 -17.81 -2.11 7.81
CA MET A 174 -16.74 -1.49 7.02
C MET A 174 -16.57 -2.18 5.67
N LYS A 175 -16.85 -1.46 4.59
CA LYS A 175 -16.60 -1.86 3.20
C LYS A 175 -15.40 -1.13 2.59
N THR A 176 -15.03 0.02 3.13
CA THR A 176 -13.90 0.81 2.65
C THR A 176 -13.12 1.41 3.79
N LEU A 177 -11.80 1.28 3.73
CA LEU A 177 -10.86 1.92 4.64
C LEU A 177 -10.06 3.00 3.90
N TYR A 178 -9.96 4.19 4.48
CA TYR A 178 -9.06 5.25 4.02
C TYR A 178 -7.92 5.45 5.02
N ILE A 179 -6.69 5.44 4.54
CA ILE A 179 -5.46 5.63 5.33
C ILE A 179 -4.86 7.00 5.01
N GLY A 180 -4.79 7.87 6.03
CA GLY A 180 -4.30 9.25 5.92
C GLY A 180 -2.82 9.39 5.60
N ALA A 181 -2.41 10.60 5.24
CA ALA A 181 -1.08 10.94 4.71
C ALA A 181 0.09 10.68 5.67
N ASN A 182 -0.11 10.81 6.99
CA ASN A 182 0.99 10.65 7.95
C ASN A 182 1.02 9.28 8.63
N VAL A 183 0.09 8.38 8.30
CA VAL A 183 0.02 7.05 8.92
C VAL A 183 1.25 6.23 8.53
N GLN A 184 2.06 5.90 9.53
CA GLN A 184 3.32 5.17 9.45
C GLN A 184 3.19 3.70 9.81
N THR A 185 2.40 3.40 10.84
CA THR A 185 2.31 2.06 11.41
C THR A 185 0.88 1.72 11.79
N GLY A 186 0.52 0.44 11.70
CA GLY A 186 -0.78 -0.06 12.10
C GLY A 186 -0.96 -1.54 11.78
N PRO A 187 -2.01 -2.18 12.32
CA PRO A 187 -2.37 -3.56 12.01
C PRO A 187 -3.06 -3.62 10.64
N PHE A 188 -2.29 -3.39 9.57
CA PHE A 188 -2.80 -3.38 8.19
C PHE A 188 -2.35 -4.58 7.35
N SER A 189 -1.49 -5.43 7.90
CA SER A 189 -0.91 -6.57 7.19
C SER A 189 -1.67 -7.86 7.47
N GLY A 190 -1.78 -8.74 6.46
CA GLY A 190 -2.42 -10.04 6.58
C GLY A 190 -3.94 -9.93 6.76
N ASP A 191 -4.48 -10.67 7.73
CA ASP A 191 -5.91 -10.73 8.05
C ASP A 191 -6.41 -9.61 8.97
N CYS A 192 -5.55 -8.68 9.37
CA CYS A 192 -5.91 -7.63 10.34
C CYS A 192 -7.08 -6.74 9.88
N LEU A 193 -7.37 -6.73 8.57
CA LEU A 193 -8.46 -5.99 7.94
C LEU A 193 -9.61 -6.89 7.43
N GLY A 194 -9.44 -8.21 7.44
CA GLY A 194 -10.40 -9.16 6.86
C GLY A 194 -11.67 -9.30 7.70
N ASN A 195 -12.77 -8.68 7.25
CA ASN A 195 -14.08 -8.70 7.93
C ASN A 195 -15.17 -9.39 7.10
N GLY A 196 -14.82 -10.11 6.03
CA GLY A 196 -15.77 -10.79 5.13
C GLY A 196 -16.44 -9.89 4.09
N ILE A 197 -16.37 -8.56 4.24
CA ILE A 197 -17.10 -7.59 3.40
C ILE A 197 -16.25 -6.43 2.85
N LEU A 198 -14.97 -6.34 3.21
CA LEU A 198 -14.08 -5.25 2.79
C LEU A 198 -13.90 -5.28 1.27
N GLU A 199 -14.28 -4.19 0.60
CA GLU A 199 -14.23 -4.05 -0.86
C GLU A 199 -12.95 -3.34 -1.30
N ASN A 200 -12.53 -2.30 -0.56
CA ASN A 200 -11.43 -1.42 -0.96
C ASN A 200 -10.65 -0.86 0.24
N ILE A 201 -9.34 -0.72 0.06
CA ILE A 201 -8.47 0.06 0.93
C ILE A 201 -7.85 1.17 0.08
N TYR A 202 -8.02 2.42 0.47
CA TYR A 202 -7.42 3.57 -0.19
C TYR A 202 -6.40 4.24 0.72
N VAL A 203 -5.33 4.75 0.12
CA VAL A 203 -4.25 5.43 0.83
C VAL A 203 -4.09 6.82 0.21
N SER A 204 -3.88 7.85 1.04
CA SER A 204 -3.54 9.19 0.56
C SER A 204 -2.28 9.15 -0.32
N ASP A 205 -2.30 9.86 -1.46
CA ASP A 205 -1.15 9.94 -2.39
C ASP A 205 0.14 10.43 -1.70
N ASN A 206 -0.03 11.28 -0.67
CA ASN A 206 1.05 11.85 0.12
C ASN A 206 1.58 10.91 1.22
N ASN A 207 0.97 9.73 1.42
CA ASN A 207 1.49 8.75 2.36
C ASN A 207 2.84 8.22 1.88
N LYS A 208 3.82 8.20 2.78
CA LYS A 208 5.22 7.81 2.49
C LYS A 208 5.54 6.35 2.77
N TYR A 209 4.60 5.61 3.36
CA TYR A 209 4.78 4.25 3.89
C TYR A 209 3.93 3.21 3.18
N TYR A 210 2.75 3.62 2.72
CA TYR A 210 1.79 2.76 2.06
C TYR A 210 1.34 3.35 0.72
N THR A 211 0.85 2.50 -0.17
CA THR A 211 0.11 2.89 -1.37
C THR A 211 -1.04 1.93 -1.61
N SER A 212 -2.03 2.36 -2.39
CA SER A 212 -3.12 1.50 -2.85
C SER A 212 -3.15 1.48 -4.37
N VAL A 213 -3.32 0.30 -4.94
CA VAL A 213 -3.54 0.09 -6.37
C VAL A 213 -4.80 -0.76 -6.51
N ASP A 214 -5.81 -0.25 -7.22
CA ASP A 214 -7.10 -0.91 -7.41
C ASP A 214 -7.77 -1.40 -6.12
N GLY A 215 -7.61 -0.63 -5.03
CA GLY A 215 -8.18 -0.93 -3.72
C GLY A 215 -7.39 -1.94 -2.90
N VAL A 216 -6.26 -2.46 -3.40
CA VAL A 216 -5.36 -3.38 -2.68
C VAL A 216 -4.23 -2.61 -2.01
N LEU A 217 -3.88 -3.00 -0.78
CA LEU A 217 -2.89 -2.29 0.03
C LEU A 217 -1.48 -2.86 -0.15
N TYR A 218 -0.51 -1.96 -0.32
CA TYR A 218 0.91 -2.27 -0.47
C TYR A 218 1.80 -1.39 0.41
N SER A 219 3.05 -1.81 0.59
CA SER A 219 4.13 -0.89 0.96
C SER A 219 4.29 0.21 -0.10
N LYS A 220 4.82 1.39 0.28
CA LYS A 220 4.94 2.53 -0.64
C LYS A 220 5.76 2.21 -1.90
N ASP A 221 6.80 1.38 -1.76
CA ASP A 221 7.66 0.93 -2.84
C ASP A 221 7.10 -0.28 -3.60
N MET A 222 5.90 -0.75 -3.23
CA MET A 222 5.20 -1.90 -3.78
C MET A 222 5.97 -3.23 -3.69
N THR A 223 6.96 -3.32 -2.80
CA THR A 223 7.69 -4.58 -2.54
C THR A 223 6.92 -5.56 -1.67
N GLU A 224 5.90 -5.11 -0.93
CA GLU A 224 5.03 -5.94 -0.12
C GLU A 224 3.55 -5.73 -0.47
N LEU A 225 2.81 -6.81 -0.74
CA LEU A 225 1.35 -6.78 -0.81
C LEU A 225 0.81 -7.06 0.59
N LEU A 226 0.37 -6.02 1.30
CA LEU A 226 0.08 -6.08 2.73
C LEU A 226 -1.30 -6.67 3.03
N SER A 227 -2.33 -6.31 2.25
CA SER A 227 -3.69 -6.78 2.47
C SER A 227 -4.52 -6.74 1.19
N TYR A 228 -5.26 -7.82 0.96
CA TYR A 228 -6.20 -7.93 -0.16
C TYR A 228 -7.65 -7.91 0.35
N PRO A 229 -8.50 -6.96 -0.11
CA PRO A 229 -9.91 -6.91 0.28
C PRO A 229 -10.71 -8.13 -0.19
N GLU A 230 -11.40 -8.82 0.72
CA GLU A 230 -12.19 -10.04 0.45
C GLU A 230 -13.33 -9.86 -0.58
N LYS A 231 -13.86 -8.64 -0.69
CA LYS A 231 -14.90 -8.27 -1.67
C LYS A 231 -14.38 -7.43 -2.82
N ASN A 232 -13.07 -7.39 -3.04
CA ASN A 232 -12.53 -6.86 -4.28
C ASN A 232 -13.20 -7.59 -5.47
N SER A 233 -13.62 -6.83 -6.48
CA SER A 233 -14.43 -7.35 -7.58
C SER A 233 -13.65 -8.17 -8.61
N ALA A 234 -12.31 -8.17 -8.56
CA ALA A 234 -11.49 -8.88 -9.52
C ALA A 234 -11.71 -10.41 -9.44
N GLU A 235 -11.95 -11.04 -10.59
CA GLU A 235 -11.99 -12.50 -10.70
C GLU A 235 -10.59 -13.12 -10.89
N CYS A 236 -9.70 -12.36 -11.51
CA CYS A 236 -8.30 -12.70 -11.68
C CYS A 236 -7.46 -11.54 -11.16
N TYR A 237 -6.45 -11.85 -10.36
CA TYR A 237 -5.55 -10.86 -9.82
C TYR A 237 -4.11 -11.19 -10.16
N VAL A 238 -3.44 -10.26 -10.82
CA VAL A 238 -2.01 -10.37 -11.11
C VAL A 238 -1.25 -9.57 -10.06
N VAL A 239 -0.46 -10.27 -9.26
CA VAL A 239 0.43 -9.61 -8.31
C VAL A 239 1.55 -8.90 -9.10
N PRO A 240 1.77 -7.58 -8.91
CA PRO A 240 2.81 -6.84 -9.62
C PRO A 240 4.21 -7.45 -9.47
N THR A 241 5.04 -7.32 -10.50
CA THR A 241 6.38 -7.94 -10.50
C THR A 241 7.36 -7.31 -9.53
N SER A 242 7.06 -6.10 -9.06
CA SER A 242 7.77 -5.41 -7.98
C SER A 242 7.57 -6.05 -6.59
N VAL A 243 6.51 -6.83 -6.40
CA VAL A 243 6.21 -7.48 -5.10
C VAL A 243 7.19 -8.61 -4.84
N MET A 244 7.93 -8.47 -3.75
CA MET A 244 8.92 -9.42 -3.27
C MET A 244 8.38 -10.31 -2.15
N SER A 245 7.39 -9.85 -1.37
CA SER A 245 6.77 -10.67 -0.32
C SER A 245 5.28 -10.43 -0.12
N ILE A 246 4.59 -11.49 0.29
CA ILE A 246 3.16 -11.50 0.63
C ILE A 246 3.02 -12.07 2.06
N PRO A 247 2.61 -11.27 3.05
CA PRO A 247 2.51 -11.71 4.45
C PRO A 247 1.47 -12.82 4.67
N THR A 248 1.57 -13.44 5.85
CA THR A 248 0.62 -14.46 6.33
C THR A 248 -0.83 -13.98 6.19
N TRP A 249 -1.72 -14.87 5.73
CA TRP A 249 -3.17 -14.62 5.63
C TRP A 249 -3.64 -13.49 4.70
N THR A 250 -2.77 -12.96 3.83
CA THR A 250 -3.11 -11.82 2.96
C THR A 250 -4.29 -12.07 2.00
N PHE A 251 -4.41 -13.29 1.48
CA PHE A 251 -5.55 -13.77 0.69
C PHE A 251 -6.36 -14.82 1.49
N SER A 252 -6.38 -14.69 2.82
CA SER A 252 -7.19 -15.58 3.64
C SER A 252 -8.67 -15.25 3.49
N LYS A 253 -9.50 -16.28 3.65
CA LYS A 253 -10.94 -16.20 3.46
C LYS A 253 -11.66 -16.68 4.71
N ASP A 254 -12.61 -15.87 5.16
CA ASP A 254 -13.67 -16.36 6.05
C ASP A 254 -14.79 -17.02 5.23
N TYR A 255 -15.35 -18.13 5.74
CA TYR A 255 -16.38 -18.95 5.09
C TYR A 255 -17.65 -18.16 4.72
N SER A 256 -17.91 -17.03 5.38
CA SER A 256 -19.07 -16.17 5.17
C SER A 256 -19.00 -15.31 3.89
N SER A 257 -17.83 -15.22 3.25
CA SER A 257 -17.60 -14.27 2.15
C SER A 257 -17.79 -14.89 0.76
N ASP A 258 -18.74 -14.35 -0.01
CA ASP A 258 -18.79 -14.56 -1.47
C ASP A 258 -17.63 -13.80 -2.13
N TRP A 259 -16.47 -14.44 -2.28
CA TRP A 259 -15.34 -13.93 -3.06
C TRP A 259 -15.64 -13.93 -4.55
N SER A 260 -15.20 -12.86 -5.23
CA SER A 260 -15.12 -12.81 -6.69
C SER A 260 -13.84 -13.44 -7.23
N LEU A 261 -12.76 -13.38 -6.44
CA LEU A 261 -11.43 -13.83 -6.84
C LEU A 261 -11.36 -15.35 -7.01
N LYS A 262 -10.99 -15.79 -8.22
CA LYS A 262 -10.87 -17.20 -8.63
C LYS A 262 -9.44 -17.54 -9.01
N ASN A 263 -8.69 -16.60 -9.55
CA ASN A 263 -7.35 -16.81 -10.09
C ASN A 263 -6.38 -15.79 -9.50
N VAL A 264 -5.23 -16.24 -9.02
CA VAL A 264 -4.13 -15.37 -8.59
C VAL A 264 -2.88 -15.74 -9.37
N ILE A 265 -2.27 -14.74 -10.02
CA ILE A 265 -1.01 -14.91 -10.75
C ILE A 265 0.11 -14.31 -9.91
N LEU A 266 1.07 -15.13 -9.51
CA LEU A 266 2.22 -14.73 -8.70
C LEU A 266 3.45 -14.42 -9.58
N PRO A 267 4.22 -13.38 -9.26
CA PRO A 267 5.47 -13.09 -9.96
C PRO A 267 6.58 -14.06 -9.53
N THR A 268 7.60 -14.20 -10.39
CA THR A 268 8.74 -15.07 -10.12
C THR A 268 9.50 -14.64 -8.87
N GLY A 269 9.72 -15.57 -7.94
CA GLY A 269 10.58 -15.35 -6.77
C GLY A 269 9.93 -14.63 -5.58
N VAL A 270 8.62 -14.42 -5.60
CA VAL A 270 7.90 -13.85 -4.45
C VAL A 270 7.95 -14.77 -3.23
N SER A 271 8.23 -14.19 -2.06
CA SER A 271 8.19 -14.89 -0.77
C SER A 271 6.78 -14.88 -0.20
N LEU A 272 6.27 -16.04 0.20
CA LEU A 272 4.93 -16.18 0.76
C LEU A 272 5.02 -16.43 2.27
N GLY A 273 4.17 -15.74 3.03
CA GLY A 273 3.95 -16.02 4.45
C GLY A 273 3.23 -17.35 4.66
N ILE A 274 2.95 -17.69 5.91
CA ILE A 274 2.17 -18.90 6.24
C ILE A 274 0.72 -18.64 5.84
N ASN A 275 0.02 -19.64 5.30
CA ASN A 275 -1.44 -19.57 5.13
C ASN A 275 -1.92 -18.34 4.29
N VAL A 276 -1.12 -17.86 3.33
CA VAL A 276 -1.48 -16.73 2.46
C VAL A 276 -2.86 -16.92 1.84
N PHE A 277 -3.16 -18.13 1.36
CA PHE A 277 -4.43 -18.51 0.73
C PHE A 277 -5.28 -19.41 1.63
N TYR A 278 -5.28 -19.16 2.95
CA TYR A 278 -6.01 -20.00 3.88
C TYR A 278 -7.53 -19.89 3.70
N LEU A 279 -8.18 -21.05 3.60
CA LEU A 279 -9.62 -21.18 3.43
C LEU A 279 -10.15 -21.91 4.68
N SER A 280 -10.75 -21.19 5.62
CA SER A 280 -11.30 -21.84 6.81
C SER A 280 -12.59 -22.60 6.47
N ASP A 281 -12.67 -23.89 6.77
CA ASP A 281 -13.92 -24.65 6.73
C ASP A 281 -14.44 -24.87 8.16
N LYS A 282 -15.58 -24.27 8.50
CA LYS A 282 -16.13 -24.43 9.86
C LYS A 282 -16.75 -25.81 10.10
N TYR A 283 -17.09 -26.57 9.05
CA TYR A 283 -17.97 -27.74 9.15
C TYR A 283 -17.75 -28.87 8.13
N GLY A 284 -16.60 -28.99 7.46
CA GLY A 284 -16.38 -30.05 6.48
C GLY A 284 -17.25 -29.91 5.23
N PHE A 285 -16.61 -29.72 4.09
CA PHE A 285 -17.23 -29.76 2.75
C PHE A 285 -18.42 -28.81 2.55
N GLY A 286 -18.16 -27.50 2.57
CA GLY A 286 -18.91 -26.57 1.73
C GLY A 286 -18.48 -26.73 0.26
N PRO A 287 -19.33 -26.44 -0.74
CA PRO A 287 -18.97 -26.61 -2.15
C PRO A 287 -17.73 -25.78 -2.46
N ASN A 288 -16.65 -26.48 -2.84
CA ASN A 288 -15.37 -25.96 -3.26
C ASN A 288 -15.52 -24.67 -4.08
N LYS A 289 -15.13 -23.53 -3.50
CA LYS A 289 -14.74 -22.35 -4.27
C LYS A 289 -13.22 -22.41 -4.37
N GLU A 290 -12.73 -23.15 -5.36
CA GLU A 290 -11.30 -23.31 -5.67
C GLU A 290 -10.70 -21.94 -6.02
N ILE A 291 -9.48 -21.67 -5.55
CA ILE A 291 -8.64 -20.57 -6.05
C ILE A 291 -7.51 -21.22 -6.83
N ASN A 292 -7.38 -20.89 -8.10
CA ASN A 292 -6.27 -21.33 -8.93
C ASN A 292 -5.09 -20.37 -8.73
N ILE A 293 -3.90 -20.93 -8.51
CA ILE A 293 -2.68 -20.13 -8.34
C ILE A 293 -1.76 -20.41 -9.51
N TYR A 294 -1.49 -19.37 -10.28
CA TYR A 294 -0.64 -19.42 -11.46
C TYR A 294 0.75 -18.90 -11.11
N PHE A 295 1.77 -19.64 -11.52
CA PHE A 295 3.17 -19.31 -11.28
C PHE A 295 3.85 -18.91 -12.57
N ALA A 296 4.58 -17.79 -12.54
CA ALA A 296 5.58 -17.53 -13.57
C ALA A 296 6.73 -18.56 -13.47
N GLU A 297 7.26 -19.00 -14.62
CA GLU A 297 8.31 -20.02 -14.71
C GLU A 297 9.53 -19.67 -13.83
N GLY A 298 10.12 -20.68 -13.18
CA GLY A 298 11.27 -20.52 -12.27
C GLY A 298 10.92 -20.14 -10.82
N SER A 299 9.64 -20.15 -10.46
CA SER A 299 9.19 -19.99 -9.08
C SER A 299 9.27 -21.33 -8.32
N ASP A 300 10.32 -21.54 -7.52
CA ASP A 300 10.40 -22.68 -6.59
C ASP A 300 9.45 -22.46 -5.41
N CYS A 301 8.17 -22.82 -5.56
CA CYS A 301 7.16 -22.72 -4.52
C CYS A 301 7.05 -23.96 -3.61
N GLU A 302 7.95 -24.95 -3.73
CA GLU A 302 7.91 -26.21 -2.96
C GLU A 302 8.02 -26.04 -1.43
N SER A 303 8.27 -24.82 -0.91
CA SER A 303 8.59 -24.59 0.50
C SER A 303 7.51 -23.93 1.37
N TYR A 304 6.31 -23.59 0.88
CA TYR A 304 5.46 -22.61 1.59
C TYR A 304 4.06 -23.04 2.04
N PHE A 305 3.79 -24.34 2.16
CA PHE A 305 2.56 -24.82 2.80
C PHE A 305 2.87 -25.74 3.98
N GLU A 306 3.26 -25.15 5.12
CA GLU A 306 3.09 -25.80 6.42
C GLU A 306 1.63 -25.62 6.88
N SER A 307 0.69 -26.32 6.24
CA SER A 307 -0.59 -26.62 6.90
C SER A 307 -0.42 -27.89 7.74
N THR A 308 -1.06 -27.93 8.91
CA THR A 308 -1.15 -29.13 9.75
C THR A 308 -2.00 -30.24 9.13
N ASP A 309 -2.70 -29.95 8.01
CA ASP A 309 -3.40 -30.91 7.15
C ASP A 309 -2.96 -30.72 5.70
N LYS A 310 -1.89 -31.43 5.32
CA LYS A 310 -1.26 -31.36 3.99
C LYS A 310 -2.10 -31.93 2.86
N ASP A 311 -3.09 -32.77 3.16
CA ASP A 311 -3.82 -33.53 2.14
C ASP A 311 -5.02 -32.76 1.55
N ASP A 312 -5.58 -31.77 2.27
CA ASP A 312 -6.75 -31.01 1.81
C ASP A 312 -6.40 -29.69 1.08
N LEU A 313 -5.30 -29.02 1.46
CA LEU A 313 -4.89 -27.77 0.81
C LEU A 313 -4.24 -27.99 -0.57
N ASN A 314 -3.46 -29.07 -0.71
CA ASN A 314 -2.78 -29.45 -1.96
C ASN A 314 -3.75 -29.88 -3.07
N ASN A 315 -5.00 -30.23 -2.73
CA ASN A 315 -6.05 -30.53 -3.70
C ASN A 315 -6.85 -29.30 -4.14
N LEU A 316 -6.77 -28.17 -3.41
CA LEU A 316 -7.52 -26.95 -3.72
C LEU A 316 -6.69 -25.91 -4.48
N ILE A 317 -5.37 -25.97 -4.35
CA ILE A 317 -4.43 -25.09 -5.04
C ILE A 317 -3.86 -25.87 -6.23
N LYS A 318 -4.36 -25.58 -7.44
CA LYS A 318 -3.74 -26.09 -8.67
C LYS A 318 -2.49 -25.27 -8.95
N HIS A 319 -1.34 -25.92 -8.92
CA HIS A 319 -0.09 -25.34 -9.43
C HIS A 319 -0.16 -25.34 -10.95
N ILE A 320 -0.34 -24.16 -11.55
CA ILE A 320 -0.42 -24.02 -12.99
C ILE A 320 0.64 -23.04 -13.46
N TYR A 321 1.55 -23.49 -14.32
CA TYR A 321 2.58 -22.61 -14.86
C TYR A 321 2.08 -21.78 -16.04
N LEU A 322 2.50 -20.51 -16.07
CA LEU A 322 2.42 -19.69 -17.26
C LEU A 322 3.47 -20.14 -18.26
N VAL A 323 3.06 -20.40 -19.50
CA VAL A 323 3.90 -20.98 -20.55
C VAL A 323 4.18 -20.03 -21.71
N ALA A 324 3.35 -19.00 -21.92
CA ALA A 324 3.60 -18.02 -22.96
C ALA A 324 3.02 -16.64 -22.62
N LEU A 325 3.68 -15.61 -23.15
CA LEU A 325 3.17 -14.25 -23.23
C LEU A 325 2.98 -13.93 -24.71
N GLU A 326 1.79 -13.50 -25.10
CA GLU A 326 1.44 -13.23 -26.49
C GLU A 326 0.80 -11.85 -26.64
N VAL A 327 1.03 -11.21 -27.80
CA VAL A 327 0.35 -9.97 -28.15
C VAL A 327 -1.05 -10.31 -28.66
N ASP A 328 -2.07 -9.85 -27.94
CA ASP A 328 -3.47 -9.99 -28.28
C ASP A 328 -3.91 -8.87 -29.25
N SER A 329 -3.60 -7.63 -28.89
CA SER A 329 -3.80 -6.45 -29.75
C SER A 329 -2.57 -5.55 -29.75
N LEU A 330 -2.22 -5.03 -30.93
CA LEU A 330 -1.15 -4.05 -31.08
C LEU A 330 -1.55 -2.69 -30.48
N PRO A 331 -0.57 -1.85 -30.07
CA PRO A 331 -0.85 -0.48 -29.69
C PRO A 331 -1.57 0.28 -30.81
N LEU A 332 -2.44 1.23 -30.44
CA LEU A 332 -3.15 2.07 -31.40
C LEU A 332 -2.19 2.89 -32.27
N LYS A 333 -0.99 3.17 -31.75
CA LYS A 333 0.07 3.91 -32.44
C LYS A 333 1.29 3.03 -32.70
N SER A 334 1.60 2.84 -33.98
CA SER A 334 2.77 2.07 -34.45
C SER A 334 3.77 2.91 -35.27
N LEU A 335 3.48 4.18 -35.51
CA LEU A 335 4.34 5.14 -36.21
C LEU A 335 4.65 6.34 -35.31
N TYR A 336 5.93 6.61 -35.10
CA TYR A 336 6.43 7.65 -34.20
C TYR A 336 7.33 8.61 -34.96
N ASN A 337 7.36 9.88 -34.57
CA ASN A 337 8.39 10.80 -35.04
C ASN A 337 9.69 10.59 -34.24
N GLN A 338 10.85 10.89 -34.84
CA GLN A 338 12.12 10.85 -34.11
C GLN A 338 12.05 11.78 -32.89
N GLY A 339 12.48 11.28 -31.72
CA GLY A 339 12.42 11.98 -30.45
C GLY A 339 11.08 11.89 -29.71
N GLU A 340 10.06 11.25 -30.31
CA GLU A 340 8.77 11.04 -29.67
C GLU A 340 8.84 9.96 -28.58
N GLU A 341 7.98 10.07 -27.56
CA GLU A 341 7.87 9.07 -26.50
C GLU A 341 6.99 7.88 -26.94
N LEU A 342 7.33 6.68 -26.48
CA LEU A 342 6.57 5.45 -26.76
C LEU A 342 5.23 5.48 -26.02
N VAL A 343 4.13 5.25 -26.74
CA VAL A 343 2.78 5.21 -26.15
C VAL A 343 2.16 3.85 -26.44
N LEU A 344 1.95 3.06 -25.39
CA LEU A 344 1.45 1.68 -25.52
C LEU A 344 -0.07 1.53 -25.41
N THR A 345 -0.82 2.64 -25.42
CA THR A 345 -2.28 2.61 -25.33
C THR A 345 -2.88 1.69 -26.39
N GLY A 346 -3.72 0.74 -25.95
CA GLY A 346 -4.37 -0.27 -26.79
C GLY A 346 -3.55 -1.54 -27.01
N LEU A 347 -2.31 -1.62 -26.50
CA LEU A 347 -1.61 -2.89 -26.36
C LEU A 347 -2.40 -3.78 -25.38
N SER A 348 -2.71 -4.99 -25.81
CA SER A 348 -3.28 -6.02 -24.96
C SER A 348 -2.42 -7.26 -25.06
N LEU A 349 -2.21 -7.93 -23.93
CA LEU A 349 -1.38 -9.11 -23.81
C LEU A 349 -2.20 -10.26 -23.26
N ASN A 350 -1.87 -11.48 -23.71
CA ASN A 350 -2.42 -12.71 -23.19
C ASN A 350 -1.32 -13.49 -22.47
N LEU A 351 -1.57 -13.85 -21.21
CA LEU A 351 -0.79 -14.85 -20.47
C LEU A 351 -1.46 -16.20 -20.65
N ASN A 352 -0.75 -17.11 -21.30
CA ASN A 352 -1.23 -18.46 -21.57
C ASN A 352 -0.66 -19.41 -20.52
N ALA A 353 -1.53 -20.20 -19.90
CA ALA A 353 -1.19 -21.19 -18.90
C ALA A 353 -1.16 -22.61 -19.49
N GLU A 354 -0.44 -23.53 -18.84
CA GLU A 354 -0.29 -24.93 -19.31
C GLU A 354 -1.61 -25.73 -19.31
N ASP A 355 -2.58 -25.33 -18.50
CA ASP A 355 -3.93 -25.90 -18.45
C ASP A 355 -4.83 -25.41 -19.61
N GLY A 356 -4.30 -24.52 -20.46
CA GLY A 356 -5.02 -23.88 -21.57
C GLY A 356 -5.80 -22.62 -21.16
N SER A 357 -5.74 -22.20 -19.90
CA SER A 357 -6.31 -20.92 -19.47
C SER A 357 -5.57 -19.75 -20.10
N ILE A 358 -6.32 -18.72 -20.50
CA ILE A 358 -5.77 -17.50 -21.11
C ILE A 358 -6.24 -16.30 -20.30
N PHE A 359 -5.30 -15.49 -19.83
CA PHE A 359 -5.56 -14.28 -19.06
C PHE A 359 -5.22 -13.05 -19.90
N ASN A 360 -6.24 -12.29 -20.27
CA ASN A 360 -6.08 -11.01 -20.94
C ASN A 360 -5.69 -9.96 -19.89
N VAL A 361 -4.56 -9.29 -20.12
CA VAL A 361 -3.94 -8.39 -19.14
C VAL A 361 -3.50 -7.12 -19.86
N SER A 362 -4.33 -6.08 -19.75
CA SER A 362 -4.08 -4.75 -20.33
C SER A 362 -3.12 -3.89 -19.50
N ASP A 363 -3.06 -4.14 -18.19
CA ASP A 363 -2.35 -3.30 -17.21
C ASP A 363 -1.24 -4.09 -16.49
N LEU A 364 -0.68 -5.09 -17.17
CA LEU A 364 0.41 -5.90 -16.62
C LEU A 364 1.64 -5.02 -16.39
N ASP A 365 2.26 -5.14 -15.22
CA ASP A 365 3.54 -4.51 -14.90
C ASP A 365 4.67 -5.18 -15.70
N CYS A 366 4.74 -4.82 -16.99
CA CYS A 366 5.66 -5.38 -17.96
C CYS A 366 6.95 -4.56 -18.07
N ARG A 367 8.08 -5.25 -18.21
CA ARG A 367 9.31 -4.61 -18.63
C ARG A 367 9.30 -4.40 -20.15
N ILE A 368 9.39 -3.13 -20.56
CA ILE A 368 9.45 -2.72 -21.97
C ILE A 368 10.90 -2.40 -22.34
N SER A 369 11.35 -2.88 -23.50
CA SER A 369 12.69 -2.60 -24.03
C SER A 369 12.74 -2.62 -25.55
N GLY A 370 13.85 -2.19 -26.15
CA GLY A 370 14.06 -2.19 -27.60
C GLY A 370 13.61 -0.91 -28.33
N TYR A 371 13.00 0.05 -27.62
CA TYR A 371 12.69 1.37 -28.17
C TYR A 371 13.83 2.36 -28.01
N ASP A 372 14.19 3.04 -29.10
CA ASP A 372 15.12 4.17 -29.13
C ASP A 372 14.52 5.29 -29.98
N ALA A 373 14.01 6.35 -29.33
CA ALA A 373 13.38 7.48 -30.00
C ALA A 373 14.32 8.18 -31.01
N THR A 374 15.64 8.04 -30.88
CA THR A 374 16.62 8.70 -31.76
C THR A 374 16.92 7.90 -33.03
N LYS A 375 16.55 6.62 -33.08
CA LYS A 375 16.91 5.73 -34.19
C LYS A 375 15.76 5.56 -35.17
N VAL A 376 15.88 6.15 -36.36
CA VAL A 376 14.86 6.01 -37.41
C VAL A 376 14.80 4.59 -37.99
N GLY A 377 13.64 4.20 -38.47
CA GLY A 377 13.36 2.89 -39.08
C GLY A 377 12.48 2.00 -38.22
N LYS A 378 12.34 0.74 -38.66
CA LYS A 378 11.63 -0.29 -37.89
C LYS A 378 12.38 -0.64 -36.62
N GLN A 379 11.66 -0.76 -35.52
CA GLN A 379 12.19 -1.19 -34.23
C GLN A 379 11.33 -2.32 -33.68
N VAL A 380 12.00 -3.29 -33.05
CA VAL A 380 11.36 -4.42 -32.39
C VAL A 380 11.27 -4.10 -30.91
N ILE A 381 10.05 -3.96 -30.42
CA ILE A 381 9.76 -3.69 -29.01
C ILE A 381 9.58 -5.04 -28.32
N SER A 382 10.34 -5.26 -27.26
CA SER A 382 10.22 -6.44 -26.41
C SER A 382 9.45 -6.09 -25.15
N VAL A 383 8.45 -6.92 -24.85
CA VAL A 383 7.61 -6.87 -23.67
C VAL A 383 7.89 -8.14 -22.88
N ALA A 384 8.22 -8.00 -21.60
CA ALA A 384 8.53 -9.13 -20.74
C ALA A 384 7.72 -9.11 -19.44
N TYR A 385 7.29 -10.29 -19.01
CA TYR A 385 6.62 -10.55 -17.74
C TYR A 385 7.28 -11.78 -17.07
N GLY A 386 8.01 -11.55 -15.97
CA GLY A 386 8.87 -12.59 -15.40
C GLY A 386 9.91 -13.09 -16.41
N SER A 387 9.93 -14.40 -16.66
CA SER A 387 10.76 -15.04 -17.70
C SER A 387 10.15 -14.99 -19.10
N LEU A 388 8.83 -14.77 -19.21
CA LEU A 388 8.11 -14.79 -20.47
C LEU A 388 8.32 -13.47 -21.21
N SER A 389 8.43 -13.54 -22.53
CA SER A 389 8.56 -12.35 -23.35
C SER A 389 7.91 -12.53 -24.71
N THR A 390 7.47 -11.41 -25.26
CA THR A 390 6.94 -11.30 -26.61
C THR A 390 7.49 -10.04 -27.27
N VAL A 391 7.29 -9.94 -28.58
CA VAL A 391 7.76 -8.80 -29.36
C VAL A 391 6.70 -8.32 -30.34
N PHE A 392 6.73 -7.03 -30.64
CA PHE A 392 6.01 -6.45 -31.76
C PHE A 392 6.87 -5.38 -32.46
N GLU A 393 6.50 -5.03 -33.69
CA GLU A 393 7.21 -4.01 -34.47
C GLU A 393 6.50 -2.65 -34.40
N ILE A 394 7.30 -1.58 -34.30
CA ILE A 394 6.87 -0.21 -34.59
C ILE A 394 7.84 0.44 -35.58
N THR A 395 7.51 1.64 -36.06
CA THR A 395 8.39 2.43 -36.93
C THR A 395 8.61 3.83 -36.37
N VAL A 396 9.88 4.26 -36.30
CA VAL A 396 10.26 5.65 -36.07
C VAL A 396 10.56 6.31 -37.42
N ALA A 397 9.77 7.30 -37.80
CA ALA A 397 9.97 8.09 -39.00
C ALA A 397 11.11 9.09 -38.79
N ALA A 398 11.92 9.27 -39.83
CA ALA A 398 12.83 10.40 -39.92
C ALA A 398 12.06 11.73 -39.88
N PRO A 399 12.63 12.77 -39.26
CA PRO A 399 12.02 14.10 -39.24
C PRO A 399 11.88 14.62 -40.67
N ILE A 400 10.78 15.34 -40.92
CA ILE A 400 10.59 16.04 -42.18
C ILE A 400 11.40 17.34 -42.10
N ILE A 401 12.42 17.48 -42.93
CA ILE A 401 13.20 18.71 -43.04
C ILE A 401 12.42 19.67 -43.93
N LYS A 402 11.97 20.80 -43.36
CA LYS A 402 11.32 21.84 -44.16
C LYS A 402 12.29 22.36 -45.22
N GLY A 403 11.82 22.46 -46.45
CA GLY A 403 12.59 22.85 -47.62
C GLY A 403 13.19 21.68 -48.40
N ASP A 404 13.26 20.46 -47.84
CA ASP A 404 13.77 19.26 -48.53
C ASP A 404 12.64 18.53 -49.27
N ALA A 405 12.18 19.11 -50.37
CA ALA A 405 11.11 18.54 -51.20
C ALA A 405 11.53 17.24 -51.90
N THR A 406 12.83 16.96 -52.01
CA THR A 406 13.35 15.72 -52.60
C THR A 406 13.51 14.59 -51.58
N LEU A 407 13.40 14.88 -50.28
CA LEU A 407 13.57 13.96 -49.14
C LEU A 407 14.96 13.30 -49.13
N ASN A 408 15.99 14.01 -49.56
CA ASN A 408 17.38 13.52 -49.62
C ASN A 408 18.22 13.96 -48.41
N ASN A 409 17.61 14.66 -47.45
CA ASN A 409 18.18 15.30 -46.26
C ASN A 409 19.10 16.50 -46.54
N VAL A 410 18.99 17.13 -47.70
CA VAL A 410 19.77 18.30 -48.10
C VAL A 410 18.82 19.32 -48.72
N ILE A 411 18.86 20.57 -48.23
CA ILE A 411 18.11 21.66 -48.86
C ILE A 411 18.97 22.30 -49.94
N ASP A 412 18.67 22.06 -51.20
CA ASP A 412 19.42 22.56 -52.35
C ASP A 412 18.53 22.91 -53.56
N ILE A 413 19.16 23.21 -54.70
CA ILE A 413 18.47 23.64 -55.92
C ILE A 413 17.53 22.56 -56.49
N TYR A 414 17.77 21.28 -56.18
CA TYR A 414 16.93 20.19 -56.63
C TYR A 414 15.57 20.18 -55.94
N ASP A 415 15.46 20.70 -54.72
CA ASP A 415 14.17 20.88 -54.03
C ASP A 415 13.32 21.95 -54.71
N ILE A 416 13.95 23.08 -55.07
CA ILE A 416 13.30 24.13 -55.86
C ILE A 416 12.80 23.56 -57.20
N LEU A 417 13.62 22.77 -57.88
CA LEU A 417 13.26 22.12 -59.14
C LEU A 417 12.09 21.15 -58.95
N ALA A 418 12.06 20.37 -57.87
CA ALA A 418 10.99 19.44 -57.56
C ALA A 418 9.66 20.19 -57.34
N ILE A 419 9.68 21.27 -56.55
CA ILE A 419 8.51 22.12 -56.29
C ILE A 419 8.03 22.82 -57.57
N GLN A 420 8.94 23.40 -58.35
CA GLN A 420 8.59 24.06 -59.61
C GLN A 420 7.91 23.09 -60.57
N ARG A 421 8.43 21.86 -60.69
CA ARG A 421 7.83 20.82 -61.52
C ARG A 421 6.47 20.36 -60.99
N HIS A 422 6.29 20.37 -59.67
CA HIS A 422 5.00 20.10 -59.03
C HIS A 422 3.95 21.16 -59.35
N ILE A 423 4.28 22.44 -59.21
CA ILE A 423 3.41 23.57 -59.56
C ILE A 423 3.02 23.52 -61.05
N LEU A 424 3.95 23.12 -61.92
CA LEU A 424 3.70 22.94 -63.35
C LEU A 424 2.95 21.64 -63.71
N GLY A 425 2.64 20.78 -62.74
CA GLY A 425 1.93 19.52 -62.95
C GLY A 425 2.76 18.41 -63.63
N THR A 426 4.09 18.58 -63.70
CA THR A 426 5.01 17.63 -64.37
C THR A 426 5.71 16.66 -63.40
N LEU A 427 5.47 16.81 -62.09
CA LEU A 427 5.91 15.92 -61.03
C LEU A 427 4.84 15.88 -59.93
N ALA A 428 4.45 14.69 -59.48
CA ALA A 428 3.62 14.54 -58.29
C ALA A 428 4.52 14.32 -57.07
N LEU A 429 4.44 15.21 -56.07
CA LEU A 429 5.09 15.02 -54.78
C LEU A 429 4.22 14.11 -53.90
N ASN A 430 4.85 13.25 -53.11
CA ASN A 430 4.14 12.48 -52.08
C ASN A 430 3.81 13.37 -50.88
N GLU A 431 2.97 12.88 -49.96
CA GLU A 431 2.50 13.64 -48.79
C GLU A 431 3.65 14.20 -47.93
N LYS A 432 4.72 13.43 -47.68
CA LYS A 432 5.87 13.91 -46.91
C LYS A 432 6.63 15.02 -47.63
N ALA A 433 6.82 14.87 -48.94
CA ALA A 433 7.47 15.87 -49.78
C ALA A 433 6.63 17.14 -49.91
N LEU A 434 5.29 17.03 -49.91
CA LEU A 434 4.39 18.19 -49.85
C LEU A 434 4.52 18.93 -48.52
N THR A 435 4.56 18.21 -47.39
CA THR A 435 4.78 18.80 -46.06
C THR A 435 6.17 19.45 -45.95
N ALA A 436 7.21 18.82 -46.52
CA ALA A 436 8.55 19.41 -46.58
C ALA A 436 8.59 20.67 -47.45
N ALA A 437 7.89 20.63 -48.59
CA ALA A 437 7.84 21.72 -49.55
C ALA A 437 7.03 22.94 -49.09
N ASP A 438 5.99 22.76 -48.26
CA ASP A 438 5.23 23.87 -47.67
C ASP A 438 6.01 24.52 -46.52
N VAL A 439 7.03 25.29 -46.88
CA VAL A 439 7.88 26.01 -45.95
C VAL A 439 7.11 27.17 -45.31
N SER A 440 6.18 27.78 -46.05
CA SER A 440 5.35 28.89 -45.60
C SER A 440 4.30 28.49 -44.55
N GLY A 441 3.92 27.21 -44.50
CA GLY A 441 2.92 26.66 -43.59
C GLY A 441 1.49 27.07 -43.95
N ASN A 442 1.24 27.46 -45.19
CA ASN A 442 -0.08 27.92 -45.66
C ASN A 442 -0.95 26.77 -46.23
N SER A 443 -0.47 25.52 -46.13
CA SER A 443 -1.10 24.30 -46.64
C SER A 443 -1.16 24.22 -48.18
N THR A 444 -0.42 25.06 -48.89
CA THR A 444 -0.32 25.06 -50.35
C THR A 444 1.14 25.15 -50.78
N VAL A 445 1.58 24.23 -51.63
CA VAL A 445 2.94 24.28 -52.20
C VAL A 445 2.94 25.21 -53.42
N ASP A 446 3.50 26.41 -53.29
CA ASP A 446 3.46 27.45 -54.32
C ASP A 446 4.80 28.20 -54.51
N VAL A 447 4.77 29.32 -55.25
CA VAL A 447 5.98 30.10 -55.56
C VAL A 447 6.61 30.75 -54.33
N PHE A 448 5.84 31.01 -53.28
CA PHE A 448 6.34 31.59 -52.04
C PHE A 448 7.23 30.60 -51.29
N ASP A 449 6.95 29.30 -51.36
CA ASP A 449 7.81 28.25 -50.80
C ASP A 449 9.14 28.15 -51.56
N ILE A 450 9.10 28.23 -52.90
CA ILE A 450 10.31 28.32 -53.73
C ILE A 450 11.18 29.50 -53.29
N LEU A 451 10.57 30.67 -53.09
CA LEU A 451 11.30 31.87 -52.67
C LEU A 451 11.90 31.70 -51.27
N ALA A 452 11.22 31.03 -50.35
CA ALA A 452 11.74 30.74 -49.01
C ALA A 452 12.97 29.82 -49.09
N ILE A 453 12.88 28.72 -49.83
CA ILE A 453 14.00 27.77 -50.03
C ILE A 453 15.17 28.45 -50.75
N GLN A 454 14.89 29.29 -51.74
CA GLN A 454 15.91 30.06 -52.44
C GLN A 454 16.66 31.01 -51.50
N ARG A 455 15.95 31.72 -50.62
CA ARG A 455 16.57 32.60 -49.62
C ARG A 455 17.40 31.80 -48.61
N HIS A 456 16.98 30.58 -48.28
CA HIS A 456 17.75 29.67 -47.44
C HIS A 456 19.06 29.23 -48.08
N ILE A 457 19.02 28.75 -49.31
CA ILE A 457 20.21 28.34 -50.06
C ILE A 457 21.19 29.51 -50.24
N LEU A 458 20.68 30.74 -50.37
CA LEU A 458 21.51 31.96 -50.48
C LEU A 458 22.02 32.47 -49.12
N GLY A 459 21.65 31.84 -48.00
CA GLY A 459 22.06 32.26 -46.64
C GLY A 459 21.39 33.54 -46.14
N VAL A 460 20.28 33.94 -46.76
CA VAL A 460 19.53 35.16 -46.40
C VAL A 460 18.52 34.90 -45.28
N GLU A 461 17.99 33.69 -45.18
CA GLU A 461 16.97 33.26 -44.21
C GLU A 461 17.21 31.81 -43.77
N ILE A 462 16.86 31.44 -42.53
CA ILE A 462 16.99 30.06 -42.06
C ILE A 462 15.60 29.42 -42.03
N ILE A 463 15.44 28.27 -42.69
CA ILE A 463 14.25 27.44 -42.58
C ILE A 463 14.45 26.51 -41.39
N GLY A 464 13.49 26.49 -40.46
CA GLY A 464 13.51 25.70 -39.22
C GLY A 464 12.69 24.43 -39.29
#